data_AF-A0AA45CSH7-F1
#
_entry.id   AF-A0AA45CSH7-F1
#
_cell.length_a   1.000
_cell.length_b   1.000
_cell.length_c   1.000
_cell.angle_alpha   90.00
_cell.angle_beta   90.00
_cell.angle_gamma   90.00
#
_symmetry.space_group_name_H-M   'P 1'
#
loop_
_entity.id
_entity.type
_entity.pdbx_description
1 polymer ?
#
loop_
_entity_poly.entity_id
_entity_poly.type
_entity_poly.pdbx_seq_one_letter_code
_entity_poly.pdbx_strand_id
1 'polypeptide(L)'
;MSNLMNNPLFRIVRGVFIIAFLTMVWLVIFSAIDTSGSEIDYEPFQGASIVFAVLSYIIIVFLFQYHKVVNLKESIKSSYSAIEIKEQYVEKLILQLRELTDKIVDHELKMSVRKNVSELLEEKKSVNNLTNDENKANHSESKRKSYGESGNFSKHEYSTKLEKTKNKIIEEIERDTNITADQSIKDLIAEIKESEVLVANQKLYYNEMVSQYNKTIYSLPLALLRTTLGHSEINYL
;
A
#
# COMPACT_ATOMS: atom_id res chain seq x y z
N MET A 1 18.91 -6.81 22.01
CA MET A 1 18.48 -7.99 21.22
C MET A 1 18.15 -7.67 19.76
N SER A 2 17.58 -6.50 19.43
CA SER A 2 17.08 -6.15 18.07
C SER A 2 18.16 -5.92 17.00
N ASN A 3 19.39 -5.55 17.38
CA ASN A 3 20.44 -5.21 16.42
C ASN A 3 21.21 -6.44 15.87
N LEU A 4 21.17 -7.59 16.56
CA LEU A 4 21.90 -8.79 16.13
C LEU A 4 21.19 -9.54 15.00
N MET A 5 19.85 -9.56 15.02
CA MET A 5 19.01 -10.28 14.04
C MET A 5 19.00 -9.65 12.65
N ASN A 6 19.37 -8.37 12.53
CA ASN A 6 19.39 -7.65 11.26
C ASN A 6 20.79 -7.57 10.62
N ASN A 7 21.81 -8.09 11.29
CA ASN A 7 23.17 -8.11 10.73
C ASN A 7 23.25 -9.05 9.52
N PRO A 8 23.86 -8.61 8.41
CA PRO A 8 23.97 -9.42 7.20
C PRO A 8 24.71 -10.73 7.45
N LEU A 9 25.74 -10.72 8.31
CA LEU A 9 26.49 -11.91 8.71
C LEU A 9 25.60 -12.94 9.45
N PHE A 10 24.73 -12.49 10.35
CA PHE A 10 23.84 -13.39 11.08
C PHE A 10 22.83 -14.07 10.15
N ARG A 11 22.34 -13.35 9.13
CA ARG A 11 21.44 -13.91 8.11
C ARG A 11 22.12 -15.01 7.29
N ILE A 12 23.40 -14.81 6.93
CA ILE A 12 24.19 -15.81 6.20
C ILE A 12 24.43 -17.04 7.08
N VAL A 13 24.90 -16.85 8.32
CA VAL A 13 25.15 -17.94 9.27
C VAL A 13 23.88 -18.77 9.49
N ARG A 14 22.73 -18.11 9.69
CA ARG A 14 21.43 -18.80 9.83
C ARG A 14 21.08 -19.61 8.58
N GLY A 15 21.32 -19.07 7.39
CA GLY A 15 21.12 -19.78 6.12
C GLY A 15 21.96 -21.06 6.02
N VAL A 16 23.25 -20.97 6.37
CA VAL A 16 24.18 -22.11 6.36
C VAL A 16 23.72 -23.20 7.34
N PHE A 17 23.31 -22.82 8.56
CA PHE A 17 22.76 -23.78 9.54
C PHE A 17 21.50 -24.48 9.04
N ILE A 18 20.58 -23.75 8.40
CA ILE A 18 19.35 -24.33 7.83
C ILE A 18 19.69 -25.32 6.72
N ILE A 19 20.62 -24.99 5.83
CA ILE A 19 21.04 -25.88 4.75
C ILE A 19 21.68 -27.15 5.34
N ALA A 20 22.58 -27.03 6.31
CA ALA A 20 23.20 -28.18 6.98
C ALA A 20 22.15 -29.09 7.67
N PHE A 21 21.13 -28.50 8.27
CA PHE A 21 20.02 -29.25 8.85
C PHE A 21 19.19 -29.97 7.77
N LEU A 22 18.86 -29.28 6.67
CA LEU A 22 18.15 -29.87 5.54
C LEU A 22 18.94 -31.00 4.87
N THR A 23 20.27 -30.90 4.80
CA THR A 23 21.12 -31.99 4.29
C THR A 23 21.05 -33.22 5.17
N MET A 24 21.03 -33.04 6.49
CA MET A 24 20.87 -34.15 7.44
C MET A 24 19.50 -34.82 7.28
N VAL A 25 18.44 -34.03 7.06
CA VAL A 25 17.10 -34.55 6.79
C VAL A 25 17.07 -35.37 5.49
N TRP A 26 17.67 -34.86 4.41
CA TRP A 26 17.71 -35.58 3.13
C TRP A 26 18.53 -36.88 3.20
N LEU A 27 19.63 -36.90 3.97
CA LEU A 27 20.39 -38.14 4.22
C LEU A 27 19.54 -39.21 4.90
N VAL A 28 18.73 -38.84 5.91
CA VAL A 28 17.81 -39.77 6.58
C VAL A 28 16.74 -40.26 5.60
N ILE A 29 16.20 -39.38 4.75
CA ILE A 29 15.20 -39.74 3.74
C ILE A 29 15.79 -40.74 2.73
N PHE A 30 16.99 -40.48 2.20
CA PHE A 30 17.62 -41.39 1.25
C PHE A 30 17.99 -42.73 1.89
N SER A 31 18.52 -42.71 3.12
CA SER A 31 18.79 -43.94 3.87
C SER A 31 17.52 -44.78 4.13
N ALA A 32 16.36 -44.14 4.31
CA ALA A 32 15.10 -44.85 4.52
C ALA A 32 14.46 -45.39 3.22
N ILE A 33 14.75 -44.77 2.08
CA ILE A 33 14.22 -45.16 0.76
C ILE A 33 15.14 -46.17 0.07
N ASP A 34 16.42 -46.21 0.44
CA ASP A 34 17.38 -47.10 -0.18
C ASP A 34 16.98 -48.58 0.01
N THR A 35 16.81 -49.24 -1.12
CA THR A 35 16.49 -50.68 -1.25
C THR A 35 17.62 -51.43 -1.92
N SER A 36 18.69 -50.73 -2.31
CA SER A 36 19.88 -51.34 -2.85
C SER A 36 20.67 -51.91 -1.67
N GLY A 37 20.91 -53.22 -1.67
CA GLY A 37 21.57 -53.93 -0.55
C GLY A 37 23.06 -53.57 -0.34
N SER A 38 23.47 -52.34 -0.67
CA SER A 38 24.80 -51.80 -0.41
C SER A 38 24.87 -51.18 0.98
N GLU A 39 25.90 -51.55 1.74
CA GLU A 39 26.10 -51.09 3.12
C GLU A 39 26.68 -49.65 3.22
N ILE A 40 27.02 -49.01 2.09
CA ILE A 40 27.93 -47.85 2.09
C ILE A 40 27.41 -46.64 1.28
N ASP A 41 26.61 -46.85 0.22
CA ASP A 41 26.18 -45.78 -0.69
C ASP A 41 24.66 -45.60 -0.72
N TYR A 42 24.15 -44.81 0.24
CA TYR A 42 22.71 -44.54 0.38
C TYR A 42 22.18 -43.42 -0.53
N GLU A 43 23.05 -42.65 -1.20
CA GLU A 43 22.63 -41.52 -2.04
C GLU A 43 22.45 -41.94 -3.52
N PRO A 44 21.42 -41.44 -4.23
CA PRO A 44 21.20 -41.74 -5.65
C PRO A 44 22.38 -41.34 -6.56
N PHE A 45 23.10 -40.30 -6.17
CA PHE A 45 24.36 -39.86 -6.75
C PHE A 45 25.14 -39.10 -5.68
N GLN A 46 26.46 -39.03 -5.82
CA GLN A 46 27.32 -38.35 -4.85
C GLN A 46 26.92 -36.88 -4.66
N GLY A 47 26.53 -36.51 -3.44
CA GLY A 47 26.14 -35.15 -3.08
C GLY A 47 24.66 -34.83 -3.34
N ALA A 48 23.81 -35.83 -3.63
CA ALA A 48 22.40 -35.63 -3.87
C ALA A 48 21.72 -34.87 -2.72
N SER A 49 22.00 -35.24 -1.47
CA SER A 49 21.40 -34.60 -0.29
C SER A 49 21.64 -33.10 -0.23
N ILE A 50 22.82 -32.64 -0.65
CA ILE A 50 23.19 -31.21 -0.70
C ILE A 50 22.39 -30.49 -1.78
N VAL A 51 22.29 -31.07 -2.97
CA VAL A 51 21.52 -30.49 -4.07
C VAL A 51 20.04 -30.35 -3.70
N PHE A 52 19.44 -31.42 -3.16
CA PHE A 52 18.04 -31.39 -2.74
C PHE A 52 17.79 -30.46 -1.54
N ALA A 53 18.74 -30.33 -0.61
CA ALA A 53 18.67 -29.36 0.48
C ALA A 53 18.70 -27.91 -0.02
N VAL A 54 19.56 -27.58 -0.98
CA VAL A 54 19.61 -26.22 -1.55
C VAL A 54 18.32 -25.91 -2.32
N LEU A 55 17.81 -26.87 -3.11
CA LEU A 55 16.55 -26.71 -3.83
C LEU A 55 15.36 -26.53 -2.87
N SER A 56 15.24 -27.37 -1.84
CA SER A 56 14.15 -27.23 -0.87
C SER A 56 14.25 -25.93 -0.07
N TYR A 57 15.46 -25.46 0.26
CA TYR A 57 15.66 -24.16 0.87
C TYR A 57 15.16 -23.01 -0.01
N ILE A 58 15.47 -23.02 -1.31
CA ILE A 58 14.96 -22.03 -2.27
C ILE A 58 13.43 -22.06 -2.31
N ILE A 59 12.81 -23.24 -2.36
CA ILE A 59 11.35 -23.40 -2.37
C ILE A 59 10.74 -22.82 -1.08
N ILE A 60 11.29 -23.14 0.08
CA ILE A 60 10.81 -22.61 1.37
C ILE A 60 10.88 -21.08 1.39
N VAL A 61 12.01 -20.51 0.97
CA VAL A 61 12.20 -19.05 0.89
C VAL A 61 11.20 -18.41 -0.08
N PHE A 62 10.89 -19.08 -1.20
CA PHE A 62 9.87 -18.63 -2.13
C PHE A 62 8.47 -18.63 -1.51
N LEU A 63 8.07 -19.71 -0.83
CA LEU A 63 6.77 -19.81 -0.17
C LEU A 63 6.56 -18.72 0.88
N PHE A 64 7.57 -18.45 1.71
CA PHE A 64 7.51 -17.38 2.70
C PHE A 64 7.36 -15.99 2.06
N GLN A 65 8.10 -15.72 0.98
CA GLN A 65 7.98 -14.45 0.26
C GLN A 65 6.63 -14.31 -0.42
N TYR A 66 6.11 -15.37 -1.04
CA TYR A 66 4.80 -15.38 -1.68
C TYR A 66 3.70 -15.06 -0.66
N HIS A 67 3.67 -15.75 0.48
CA HIS A 67 2.71 -15.47 1.54
C HIS A 67 2.80 -14.02 2.04
N LYS A 68 4.01 -13.49 2.21
CA LYS A 68 4.22 -12.08 2.57
C LYS A 68 3.62 -11.13 1.53
N VAL A 69 3.84 -11.38 0.24
CA VAL A 69 3.31 -10.54 -0.84
C VAL A 69 1.78 -10.57 -0.87
N VAL A 70 1.16 -11.74 -0.72
CA VAL A 70 -0.29 -11.87 -0.63
C VAL A 70 -0.85 -11.06 0.53
N ASN A 71 -0.28 -11.22 1.73
CA ASN A 71 -0.73 -10.50 2.93
C ASN A 71 -0.56 -8.98 2.79
N LEU A 72 0.54 -8.53 2.18
CA LEU A 72 0.75 -7.11 1.91
C LEU A 72 -0.28 -6.58 0.90
N LYS A 73 -0.59 -7.34 -0.16
CA LYS A 73 -1.61 -6.96 -1.14
C LYS A 73 -2.98 -6.77 -0.48
N GLU A 74 -3.37 -7.69 0.40
CA GLU A 74 -4.61 -7.58 1.17
C GLU A 74 -4.60 -6.40 2.13
N SER A 75 -3.47 -6.18 2.82
CA SER A 75 -3.30 -5.05 3.75
C SER A 75 -3.38 -3.70 3.03
N ILE A 76 -2.77 -3.58 1.83
CA ILE A 76 -2.86 -2.39 0.97
C ILE A 76 -4.30 -2.13 0.57
N LYS A 77 -5.04 -3.16 0.14
CA LYS A 77 -6.47 -3.03 -0.21
C LYS A 77 -7.30 -2.56 0.99
N SER A 78 -7.08 -3.16 2.15
CA SER A 78 -7.77 -2.78 3.40
C SER A 78 -7.46 -1.34 3.79
N SER A 79 -6.19 -0.92 3.74
CA SER A 79 -5.81 0.46 4.08
C SER A 79 -6.33 1.46 3.07
N TYR A 80 -6.44 1.11 1.78
CA TYR A 80 -7.07 1.98 0.80
C TYR A 80 -8.54 2.25 1.16
N SER A 81 -9.30 1.19 1.49
CA SER A 81 -10.68 1.35 1.96
C SER A 81 -10.77 2.14 3.26
N ALA A 82 -9.80 1.97 4.17
CA ALA A 82 -9.75 2.77 5.41
C ALA A 82 -9.52 4.27 5.12
N ILE A 83 -8.68 4.61 4.14
CA ILE A 83 -8.48 5.99 3.68
C ILE A 83 -9.79 6.55 3.12
N GLU A 84 -10.47 5.80 2.25
CA GLU A 84 -11.73 6.23 1.64
C GLU A 84 -12.80 6.54 2.69
N ILE A 85 -12.94 5.70 3.71
CA ILE A 85 -13.89 5.92 4.81
C ILE A 85 -13.55 7.20 5.58
N LYS A 86 -12.27 7.44 5.88
CA LYS A 86 -11.84 8.66 6.58
C LYS A 86 -12.00 9.92 5.73
N GLU A 87 -11.75 9.83 4.43
CA GLU A 87 -12.00 10.95 3.50
C GLU A 87 -13.50 11.28 3.40
N GLN A 88 -14.36 10.26 3.34
CA GLN A 88 -15.82 10.45 3.41
C GLN A 88 -16.26 11.08 4.74
N TYR A 89 -15.59 10.77 5.85
CA TYR A 89 -15.86 11.41 7.14
C TYR A 89 -15.52 12.91 7.11
N VAL A 90 -14.32 13.27 6.62
CA VAL A 90 -13.92 14.67 6.44
C VAL A 90 -14.91 15.42 5.56
N GLU A 91 -15.40 14.82 4.47
CA GLU A 91 -16.43 15.42 3.62
C GLU A 91 -17.74 15.70 4.36
N LYS A 92 -18.19 14.78 5.22
CA LYS A 92 -19.39 14.98 6.04
C LYS A 92 -19.21 16.16 6.99
N LEU A 93 -18.04 16.29 7.64
CA LEU A 93 -17.75 17.42 8.52
C LEU A 93 -17.73 18.74 7.74
N ILE A 94 -17.15 18.77 6.53
CA ILE A 94 -17.16 19.96 5.66
C ILE A 94 -18.60 20.34 5.25
N LEU A 95 -19.46 19.36 4.97
CA LEU A 95 -20.88 19.62 4.67
C LEU A 95 -21.64 20.16 5.89
N GLN A 96 -21.37 19.64 7.09
CA GLN A 96 -21.93 20.17 8.33
C GLN A 96 -21.45 21.60 8.59
N LEU A 97 -20.17 21.88 8.32
CA LEU A 97 -19.59 23.21 8.45
C LEU A 97 -20.32 24.20 7.53
N ARG A 98 -20.58 23.79 6.30
CA ARG A 98 -21.39 24.57 5.37
C ARG A 98 -22.81 24.82 5.89
N GLU A 99 -23.49 23.81 6.41
CA GLU A 99 -24.87 23.95 6.91
C GLU A 99 -24.93 24.88 8.13
N LEU A 100 -23.98 24.77 9.07
CA LEU A 100 -23.89 25.66 10.23
C LEU A 100 -23.54 27.10 9.81
N THR A 101 -22.64 27.26 8.84
CA THR A 101 -22.32 28.57 8.27
C THR A 101 -23.52 29.19 7.57
N ASP A 102 -24.29 28.40 6.80
CA ASP A 102 -25.51 28.83 6.11
C ASP A 102 -26.61 29.32 7.07
N LYS A 103 -26.60 28.85 8.32
CA LYS A 103 -27.58 29.19 9.38
C LYS A 103 -27.18 30.39 10.25
N ILE A 104 -25.87 30.61 10.44
CA ILE A 104 -25.36 31.52 11.48
C ILE A 104 -24.74 32.80 10.90
N VAL A 105 -24.21 32.78 9.67
CA VAL A 105 -23.32 33.84 9.19
C VAL A 105 -23.91 34.68 8.06
N ASP A 106 -23.45 35.93 7.99
CA ASP A 106 -23.81 36.95 7.00
C ASP A 106 -23.66 36.45 5.54
N HIS A 107 -24.42 37.09 4.63
CA HIS A 107 -24.59 36.65 3.24
C HIS A 107 -23.28 36.52 2.43
N GLU A 108 -22.23 37.28 2.78
CA GLU A 108 -20.92 37.19 2.10
C GLU A 108 -20.15 35.90 2.44
N LEU A 109 -20.00 35.55 3.74
CA LEU A 109 -19.33 34.30 4.15
C LEU A 109 -20.10 33.07 3.66
N LYS A 110 -21.44 33.18 3.66
CA LYS A 110 -22.32 32.17 3.11
C LYS A 110 -22.00 31.85 1.65
N MET A 111 -21.80 32.88 0.82
CA MET A 111 -21.51 32.70 -0.60
C MET A 111 -20.08 32.18 -0.85
N SER A 112 -19.09 32.56 -0.05
CA SER A 112 -17.71 32.08 -0.19
C SER A 112 -17.59 30.60 0.19
N VAL A 113 -18.12 30.20 1.36
CA VAL A 113 -18.13 28.80 1.80
C VAL A 113 -18.90 27.92 0.83
N ARG A 114 -20.07 28.38 0.36
CA ARG A 114 -20.86 27.66 -0.64
C ARG A 114 -20.10 27.46 -1.95
N LYS A 115 -19.43 28.51 -2.45
CA LYS A 115 -18.65 28.45 -3.68
C LYS A 115 -17.48 27.47 -3.55
N ASN A 116 -16.68 27.58 -2.50
CA ASN A 116 -15.50 26.75 -2.34
C ASN A 116 -15.84 25.27 -2.04
N VAL A 117 -16.88 24.99 -1.24
CA VAL A 117 -17.36 23.61 -1.02
C VAL A 117 -17.91 23.01 -2.32
N SER A 118 -18.59 23.80 -3.15
CA SER A 118 -19.03 23.37 -4.47
C SER A 118 -17.84 23.06 -5.39
N GLU A 119 -16.81 23.90 -5.41
CA GLU A 119 -15.57 23.64 -6.17
C GLU A 119 -14.88 22.35 -5.71
N LEU A 120 -14.80 22.08 -4.39
CA LEU A 120 -14.28 20.81 -3.86
C LEU A 120 -15.09 19.58 -4.31
N LEU A 121 -16.42 19.67 -4.29
CA LEU A 121 -17.29 18.57 -4.69
C LEU A 121 -17.19 18.28 -6.20
N GLU A 122 -17.08 19.33 -7.02
CA GLU A 122 -16.87 19.18 -8.47
C GLU A 122 -15.49 18.61 -8.79
N GLU A 123 -14.44 19.08 -8.11
CA GLU A 123 -13.08 18.56 -8.27
C GLU A 123 -13.02 17.08 -7.89
N LYS A 124 -13.62 16.66 -6.77
CA LYS A 124 -13.69 15.23 -6.39
C LYS A 124 -14.48 14.40 -7.41
N LYS A 125 -15.58 14.92 -7.94
CA LYS A 125 -16.37 14.23 -8.98
C LYS A 125 -15.54 14.02 -10.25
N SER A 126 -14.71 14.97 -10.61
CA SER A 126 -13.78 14.83 -11.75
C SER A 126 -12.72 13.74 -11.51
N VAL A 127 -12.18 13.63 -10.29
CA VAL A 127 -11.20 12.60 -9.90
C VAL A 127 -11.82 11.19 -9.92
N ASN A 128 -13.05 11.05 -9.42
CA ASN A 128 -13.75 9.77 -9.43
C ASN A 128 -14.05 9.27 -10.86
N ASN A 129 -14.35 10.18 -11.79
CA ASN A 129 -14.56 9.82 -13.18
C ASN A 129 -13.27 9.37 -13.87
N LEU A 130 -12.14 10.03 -13.60
CA LEU A 130 -10.81 9.62 -14.11
C LEU A 130 -10.41 8.22 -13.60
N THR A 131 -10.60 7.97 -12.30
CA THR A 131 -10.24 6.70 -11.66
C THR A 131 -11.07 5.52 -12.18
N ASN A 132 -12.32 5.78 -12.60
CA ASN A 132 -13.20 4.76 -13.17
C ASN A 132 -12.83 4.37 -14.62
N ASP A 133 -12.28 5.30 -15.41
CA ASP A 133 -11.79 4.99 -16.76
C ASP A 133 -10.47 4.19 -16.73
N GLU A 134 -9.57 4.47 -15.79
CA GLU A 134 -8.37 3.64 -15.56
C GLU A 134 -8.74 2.21 -15.10
N ASN A 135 -9.74 2.07 -14.22
CA ASN A 135 -10.20 0.75 -13.77
C ASN A 135 -10.86 -0.08 -14.89
N LYS A 136 -11.47 0.55 -15.89
CA LYS A 136 -12.01 -0.15 -17.08
C LYS A 136 -10.93 -0.57 -18.08
N ALA A 137 -9.85 0.21 -18.20
CA ALA A 137 -8.70 -0.17 -19.02
C ALA A 137 -7.97 -1.41 -18.46
N ASN A 138 -7.84 -1.49 -17.13
CA ASN A 138 -7.17 -2.61 -16.45
C ASN A 138 -7.92 -3.95 -16.50
N HIS A 139 -9.19 -3.98 -16.90
CA HIS A 139 -9.96 -5.22 -17.01
C HIS A 139 -9.92 -5.85 -18.42
N SER A 140 -9.35 -5.16 -19.42
CA SER A 140 -9.38 -5.57 -20.83
C SER A 140 -8.00 -5.71 -21.50
N GLU A 141 -6.89 -5.67 -20.78
CA GLU A 141 -5.57 -5.87 -21.38
C GLU A 141 -5.10 -7.34 -21.34
N SER A 142 -5.80 -8.18 -22.11
CA SER A 142 -5.13 -9.28 -22.82
C SER A 142 -4.79 -8.77 -24.21
N LYS A 143 -3.49 -8.55 -24.46
CA LYS A 143 -2.86 -8.12 -25.73
C LYS A 143 -2.93 -6.62 -26.04
N ARG A 144 -1.83 -5.91 -25.76
CA ARG A 144 -0.98 -5.32 -26.83
C ARG A 144 0.30 -4.72 -26.26
N LYS A 145 1.40 -4.97 -26.97
CA LYS A 145 2.66 -4.22 -26.86
C LYS A 145 2.37 -2.73 -27.08
N SER A 146 2.93 -1.84 -26.27
CA SER A 146 3.07 -0.42 -26.63
C SER A 146 4.38 0.14 -26.09
N TYR A 147 5.29 0.45 -27.01
CA TYR A 147 6.22 1.57 -26.86
C TYR A 147 5.40 2.82 -27.19
N GLY A 148 5.33 3.77 -26.28
CA GLY A 148 4.57 5.00 -26.50
C GLY A 148 4.49 5.84 -25.24
N GLU A 149 5.36 6.84 -25.18
CA GLU A 149 5.33 8.01 -24.32
C GLU A 149 3.91 8.61 -24.30
N SER A 150 3.21 8.49 -23.18
CA SER A 150 1.87 9.05 -22.96
C SER A 150 1.88 9.76 -21.62
N GLY A 151 1.62 11.06 -21.64
CA GLY A 151 1.72 11.97 -20.51
C GLY A 151 0.88 11.52 -19.32
N ASN A 152 1.56 11.04 -18.27
CA ASN A 152 0.97 10.84 -16.96
C ASN A 152 0.75 12.20 -16.29
N PHE A 153 -0.43 12.78 -16.48
CA PHE A 153 -0.93 13.83 -15.59
C PHE A 153 -1.36 13.13 -14.29
N SER A 154 -0.44 13.08 -13.33
CA SER A 154 -0.51 12.15 -12.20
C SER A 154 -1.65 12.48 -11.23
N LYS A 155 -2.31 11.44 -10.68
CA LYS A 155 -3.27 11.51 -9.55
C LYS A 155 -2.77 12.36 -8.37
N HIS A 156 -1.45 12.43 -8.22
CA HIS A 156 -0.74 13.23 -7.23
C HIS A 156 -0.95 14.75 -7.42
N GLU A 157 -1.05 15.24 -8.67
CA GLU A 157 -1.28 16.65 -9.00
C GLU A 157 -2.69 17.09 -8.60
N TYR A 158 -3.69 16.23 -8.83
CA TYR A 158 -5.08 16.47 -8.41
C TYR A 158 -5.28 16.35 -6.89
N SER A 159 -4.66 15.36 -6.23
CA SER A 159 -4.71 15.27 -4.77
C SER A 159 -4.09 16.52 -4.13
N THR A 160 -2.97 17.02 -4.65
CA THR A 160 -2.38 18.27 -4.14
C THR A 160 -3.24 19.50 -4.38
N LYS A 161 -4.08 19.50 -5.42
CA LYS A 161 -4.99 20.63 -5.71
C LYS A 161 -6.22 20.61 -4.81
N LEU A 162 -6.79 19.42 -4.55
CA LEU A 162 -7.87 19.22 -3.58
C LEU A 162 -7.46 19.62 -2.16
N GLU A 163 -6.27 19.19 -1.71
CA GLU A 163 -5.73 19.55 -0.39
C GLU A 163 -5.48 21.07 -0.28
N LYS A 164 -5.00 21.72 -1.34
CA LYS A 164 -4.85 23.19 -1.39
C LYS A 164 -6.19 23.91 -1.30
N THR A 165 -7.22 23.42 -2.00
CA THR A 165 -8.56 24.01 -1.97
C THR A 165 -9.21 23.84 -0.59
N LYS A 166 -9.03 22.69 0.07
CA LYS A 166 -9.49 22.46 1.46
C LYS A 166 -8.81 23.39 2.45
N ASN A 167 -7.48 23.49 2.40
CA ASN A 167 -6.72 24.39 3.26
C ASN A 167 -7.13 25.85 3.05
N LYS A 168 -7.39 26.27 1.80
CA LYS A 168 -7.88 27.62 1.49
C LYS A 168 -9.26 27.89 2.11
N ILE A 169 -10.16 26.91 2.15
CA ILE A 169 -11.46 27.04 2.82
C ILE A 169 -11.28 27.23 4.32
N ILE A 170 -10.42 26.44 4.94
CA ILE A 170 -10.14 26.53 6.38
C ILE A 170 -9.53 27.90 6.70
N GLU A 171 -8.53 28.36 5.93
CA GLU A 171 -7.88 29.67 6.12
C GLU A 171 -8.82 30.86 5.92
N GLU A 172 -9.72 30.80 4.93
CA GLU A 172 -10.66 31.88 4.63
C GLU A 172 -11.79 31.94 5.67
N ILE A 173 -12.26 30.79 6.17
CA ILE A 173 -13.17 30.73 7.32
C ILE A 173 -12.44 31.20 8.58
N GLU A 174 -11.20 30.78 8.87
CA GLU A 174 -10.45 31.30 10.03
C GLU A 174 -10.24 32.82 9.97
N ARG A 175 -9.98 33.38 8.77
CA ARG A 175 -9.79 34.82 8.57
C ARG A 175 -11.08 35.61 8.78
N ASP A 176 -12.17 35.22 8.14
CA ASP A 176 -13.39 36.02 8.12
C ASP A 176 -14.29 35.77 9.35
N THR A 177 -14.10 34.65 10.06
CA THR A 177 -14.91 34.28 11.23
C THR A 177 -14.29 34.70 12.57
N ASN A 178 -13.14 35.40 12.57
CA ASN A 178 -12.48 35.88 13.79
C ASN A 178 -13.29 36.96 14.57
N ILE A 179 -14.38 37.48 13.99
CA ILE A 179 -15.20 38.54 14.61
C ILE A 179 -16.58 38.02 15.08
N THR A 180 -17.12 36.93 14.51
CA THR A 180 -18.52 36.49 14.77
C THR A 180 -18.77 34.97 14.68
N ALA A 181 -17.79 34.09 14.92
CA ALA A 181 -18.03 32.63 14.92
C ALA A 181 -18.63 32.14 16.24
N ASP A 182 -19.75 31.42 16.16
CA ASP A 182 -20.24 30.55 17.24
C ASP A 182 -19.20 29.46 17.57
N GLN A 183 -19.06 29.10 18.85
CA GLN A 183 -18.06 28.12 19.32
C GLN A 183 -18.17 26.80 18.56
N SER A 184 -19.38 26.42 18.16
CA SER A 184 -19.70 25.25 17.34
C SER A 184 -18.96 25.21 15.99
N ILE A 185 -18.74 26.37 15.34
CA ILE A 185 -18.01 26.45 14.06
C ILE A 185 -16.52 26.21 14.28
N LYS A 186 -15.96 26.79 15.35
CA LYS A 186 -14.54 26.61 15.71
C LYS A 186 -14.24 25.16 16.08
N ASP A 187 -15.12 24.53 16.84
CA ASP A 187 -14.98 23.13 17.23
C ASP A 187 -15.01 22.21 16.00
N LEU A 188 -15.90 22.48 15.04
CA LEU A 188 -16.00 21.68 13.82
C LEU A 188 -14.80 21.85 12.88
N ILE A 189 -14.23 23.05 12.77
CA ILE A 189 -12.99 23.30 12.03
C ILE A 189 -11.82 22.54 12.67
N ALA A 190 -11.72 22.56 14.00
CA ALA A 190 -10.71 21.80 14.73
C ALA A 190 -10.86 20.29 14.47
N GLU A 191 -12.09 19.78 14.48
CA GLU A 191 -12.38 18.37 14.18
C GLU A 191 -12.03 17.99 12.73
N ILE A 192 -12.31 18.86 11.76
CA ILE A 192 -11.90 18.67 10.35
C ILE A 192 -10.38 18.56 10.27
N LYS A 193 -9.65 19.49 10.90
CA LYS A 193 -8.18 19.51 10.88
C LYS A 193 -7.57 18.26 11.52
N GLU A 194 -8.11 17.82 12.66
CA GLU A 194 -7.68 16.57 13.30
C GLU A 194 -7.95 15.37 12.39
N SER A 195 -9.13 15.32 11.78
CA SER A 195 -9.51 14.26 10.85
C SER A 195 -8.62 14.22 9.60
N GLU A 196 -8.20 15.36 9.07
CA GLU A 196 -7.27 15.45 7.95
C GLU A 196 -5.87 14.94 8.32
N VAL A 197 -5.37 15.26 9.52
CA VAL A 197 -4.11 14.69 10.02
C VAL A 197 -4.21 13.16 10.11
N LEU A 198 -5.34 12.63 10.55
CA LEU A 198 -5.59 11.18 10.57
C LEU A 198 -5.66 10.55 9.17
N VAL A 199 -6.18 11.26 8.17
CA VAL A 199 -6.16 10.83 6.76
C VAL A 199 -4.73 10.83 6.24
N ALA A 200 -3.97 11.90 6.47
CA ALA A 200 -2.57 12.02 6.02
C ALA A 200 -1.69 10.90 6.61
N ASN A 201 -1.84 10.62 7.91
CA ASN A 201 -1.14 9.51 8.55
C ASN A 201 -1.53 8.15 7.95
N GLN A 202 -2.80 7.95 7.58
CA GLN A 202 -3.24 6.72 6.92
C GLN A 202 -2.67 6.60 5.50
N LYS A 203 -2.58 7.71 4.75
CA LYS A 203 -1.93 7.75 3.42
C LYS A 203 -0.43 7.41 3.53
N LEU A 204 0.26 7.92 4.55
CA LEU A 204 1.65 7.56 4.84
C LEU A 204 1.79 6.05 5.11
N TYR A 205 0.95 5.51 5.99
CA TYR A 205 0.94 4.07 6.28
C TYR A 205 0.67 3.22 5.03
N TYR A 206 -0.27 3.64 4.18
CA TYR A 206 -0.51 3.01 2.88
C TYR A 206 0.75 3.02 2.01
N ASN A 207 1.42 4.17 1.88
CA ASN A 207 2.64 4.32 1.10
C ASN A 207 3.78 3.46 1.64
N GLU A 208 3.90 3.30 2.95
CA GLU A 208 4.86 2.37 3.56
C GLU A 208 4.57 0.91 3.16
N MET A 209 3.30 0.48 3.20
CA MET A 209 2.92 -0.86 2.78
C MET A 209 3.15 -1.10 1.29
N VAL A 210 2.80 -0.13 0.45
CA VAL A 210 3.10 -0.17 -1.00
C VAL A 210 4.61 -0.27 -1.22
N SER A 211 5.42 0.49 -0.47
CA SER A 211 6.88 0.40 -0.54
C SER A 211 7.39 -0.99 -0.18
N GLN A 212 6.89 -1.58 0.91
CA GLN A 212 7.28 -2.93 1.32
C GLN A 212 6.85 -3.99 0.31
N TYR A 213 5.67 -3.83 -0.30
CA TYR A 213 5.15 -4.74 -1.32
C TYR A 213 6.02 -4.66 -2.57
N ASN A 214 6.23 -3.45 -3.09
CA ASN A 214 7.07 -3.20 -4.26
C ASN A 214 8.49 -3.73 -4.03
N LYS A 215 9.09 -3.53 -2.84
CA LYS A 215 10.40 -4.13 -2.51
C LYS A 215 10.38 -5.66 -2.51
N THR A 216 9.31 -6.28 -2.02
CA THR A 216 9.22 -7.75 -1.88
C THR A 216 8.94 -8.43 -3.23
N ILE A 217 8.19 -7.82 -4.15
CA ILE A 217 8.01 -8.38 -5.50
C ILE A 217 9.31 -8.37 -6.32
N TYR A 218 10.27 -7.52 -5.96
CA TYR A 218 11.60 -7.45 -6.57
C TYR A 218 12.68 -8.23 -5.82
N SER A 219 12.37 -8.92 -4.72
CA SER A 219 13.34 -9.79 -4.05
C SER A 219 13.38 -11.19 -4.67
N LEU A 220 14.60 -11.75 -4.77
CA LEU A 220 14.79 -13.10 -5.28
C LEU A 220 14.29 -14.17 -4.28
N PRO A 221 13.72 -15.29 -4.75
CA PRO A 221 13.56 -15.68 -6.16
C PRO A 221 12.25 -15.17 -6.80
N LEU A 222 11.37 -14.53 -6.03
CA LEU A 222 10.05 -14.08 -6.49
C LEU A 222 10.15 -13.10 -7.68
N ALA A 223 11.17 -12.25 -7.71
CA ALA A 223 11.41 -11.31 -8.81
C ALA A 223 11.44 -11.95 -10.20
N LEU A 224 11.91 -13.20 -10.30
CA LEU A 224 11.97 -13.95 -11.56
C LEU A 224 10.59 -14.41 -12.04
N LEU A 225 9.68 -14.67 -11.09
CA LEU A 225 8.35 -15.22 -11.34
C LEU A 225 7.22 -14.21 -11.11
N ARG A 226 7.55 -12.95 -10.79
CA ARG A 226 6.54 -11.93 -10.46
C ARG A 226 5.51 -11.73 -11.59
N THR A 227 6.00 -11.69 -12.83
CA THR A 227 5.16 -11.48 -14.02
C THR A 227 4.29 -12.70 -14.29
N THR A 228 4.83 -13.93 -14.10
CA THR A 228 4.07 -15.17 -14.29
C THR A 228 3.02 -15.37 -13.20
N LEU A 229 3.24 -14.83 -12.00
CA LEU A 229 2.33 -14.92 -10.86
C LEU A 229 1.33 -13.74 -10.82
N GLY A 230 1.38 -12.80 -11.76
CA GLY A 230 0.47 -11.66 -11.82
C GLY A 230 0.69 -10.61 -10.72
N HIS A 231 1.91 -10.52 -10.18
CA HIS A 231 2.30 -9.47 -9.23
C HIS A 231 2.96 -8.29 -9.96
N SER A 232 2.20 -7.22 -10.13
CA SER A 232 2.69 -5.92 -10.61
C SER A 232 2.91 -4.95 -9.46
N GLU A 233 3.65 -3.88 -9.72
CA GLU A 233 3.78 -2.75 -8.81
C GLU A 233 2.43 -2.11 -8.51
N ILE A 234 2.32 -1.57 -7.29
CA ILE A 234 1.18 -0.76 -6.86
C ILE A 234 1.66 0.68 -6.73
N ASN A 235 0.81 1.62 -7.17
CA ASN A 235 1.10 3.06 -7.11
C ASN A 235 1.00 3.60 -5.68
N TYR A 236 1.83 4.60 -5.38
CA TYR A 236 1.71 5.40 -4.16
C TYR A 236 0.54 6.39 -4.28
N LEU A 237 0.03 6.82 -3.11
CA LEU A 237 -0.94 7.92 -2.97
C LEU A 237 -0.24 9.26 -2.77
#